data_AF-A0A2X1UM58-F1
#
_entry.id   AF-A0A2X1UM58-F1
#
_cell.length_a   1.000
_cell.length_b   1.000
_cell.length_c   1.000
_cell.angle_alpha   90.00
_cell.angle_beta   90.00
_cell.angle_gamma   90.00
#
_symmetry.space_group_name_H-M   'P 1'
#
loop_
_entity.id
_entity.type
_entity.pdbx_description
1 polymer ?
#
loop_
_entity_poly.entity_id
_entity_poly.type
_entity_poly.pdbx_seq_one_letter_code
_entity_poly.pdbx_strand_id
1 'polypeptide(L)'
;MTDQNMTLVNWLEPLKGKDISPIMLLYKRLDGLYPSKWRASFPDAEAIDNWQEAWAEAFVEDSITPQMIKRGLENCRDMYDWPPSLPQFLKACREPSKHESRHQEITAKLTHEYTPCTPDEASVHIANIRALIEKNGGILKNVTEELSNGTH
;
A
#
# COMPACT_ATOMS: atom_id res chain seq x y z
N MET A 1 9.91 6.15 -15.84
CA MET A 1 8.80 5.21 -15.56
C MET A 1 9.09 3.95 -16.34
N THR A 2 9.62 2.91 -15.69
CA THR A 2 9.89 1.64 -16.36
C THR A 2 8.57 0.93 -16.60
N ASP A 3 8.18 0.85 -17.86
CA ASP A 3 7.07 0.02 -18.34
C ASP A 3 7.44 -1.45 -18.05
N GLN A 4 7.00 -1.95 -16.89
CA GLN A 4 7.22 -3.33 -16.46
C GLN A 4 6.15 -4.23 -17.08
N ASN A 5 6.04 -4.19 -18.41
CA ASN A 5 5.17 -5.11 -19.13
C ASN A 5 5.83 -6.49 -19.13
N MET A 6 5.23 -7.41 -18.38
CA MET A 6 5.68 -8.79 -18.27
C MET A 6 5.11 -9.61 -19.43
N THR A 7 5.92 -10.48 -20.00
CA THR A 7 5.46 -11.45 -21.01
C THR A 7 4.86 -12.69 -20.33
N LEU A 8 4.14 -13.52 -21.09
CA LEU A 8 3.55 -14.77 -20.60
C LEU A 8 4.57 -15.66 -19.89
N VAL A 9 5.75 -15.81 -20.50
CA VAL A 9 6.88 -16.58 -19.95
C VAL A 9 7.31 -16.02 -18.60
N ASN A 10 7.36 -14.69 -18.44
CA ASN A 10 7.75 -14.09 -17.16
C ASN A 10 6.75 -14.36 -16.03
N TRP A 11 5.47 -14.59 -16.33
CA TRP A 11 4.46 -14.93 -15.33
C TRP A 11 4.49 -16.39 -14.90
N LEU A 12 4.86 -17.28 -15.81
CA LEU A 12 4.88 -18.74 -15.61
C LEU A 12 6.24 -19.25 -15.15
N GLU A 13 7.34 -18.58 -15.48
CA GLU A 13 8.67 -18.97 -15.04
C GLU A 13 8.94 -18.61 -13.57
N PRO A 14 9.75 -19.41 -12.86
CA PRO A 14 10.19 -19.10 -11.52
C PRO A 14 10.92 -17.74 -11.44
N LEU A 15 10.62 -16.98 -10.38
CA LEU A 15 11.34 -15.74 -10.10
C LEU A 15 12.82 -16.02 -9.83
N LYS A 16 13.73 -15.14 -10.28
CA LYS A 16 15.17 -15.28 -9.98
C LYS A 16 15.41 -15.47 -8.47
N GLY A 17 16.00 -16.61 -8.12
CA GLY A 17 16.28 -16.97 -6.72
C GLY A 17 15.10 -17.55 -5.94
N LYS A 18 14.01 -17.95 -6.60
CA LYS A 18 12.87 -18.65 -6.01
C LYS A 18 12.42 -19.79 -6.90
N ASP A 19 12.02 -20.91 -6.31
CA ASP A 19 11.45 -22.06 -7.04
C ASP A 19 9.95 -21.89 -7.36
N ILE A 20 9.43 -20.66 -7.39
CA ILE A 20 8.01 -20.39 -7.63
C ILE A 20 7.82 -19.24 -8.61
N SER A 21 6.89 -19.45 -9.54
CA SER A 21 6.48 -18.44 -10.52
C SER A 21 5.62 -17.34 -9.89
N PRO A 22 5.57 -16.14 -10.50
CA PRO A 22 4.66 -15.09 -10.08
C PRO A 22 3.20 -15.53 -9.99
N ILE A 23 2.72 -16.30 -10.97
CA ILE A 23 1.34 -16.76 -11.00
C ILE A 23 1.05 -17.76 -9.87
N MET A 24 1.98 -18.68 -9.60
CA MET A 24 1.81 -19.65 -8.51
C MET A 24 2.00 -18.99 -7.13
N LEU A 25 2.79 -17.92 -7.05
CA LEU A 25 2.84 -17.08 -5.86
C LEU A 25 1.47 -16.42 -5.62
N LEU A 26 0.81 -15.91 -6.66
CA LEU A 26 -0.55 -15.36 -6.55
C LEU A 26 -1.54 -16.42 -6.08
N TYR A 27 -1.49 -17.64 -6.63
CA TYR A 27 -2.30 -18.76 -6.15
C TYR A 27 -2.17 -18.96 -4.64
N LYS A 28 -0.93 -19.03 -4.13
CA LYS A 28 -0.67 -19.18 -2.69
C LYS A 28 -1.16 -18.00 -1.86
N ARG A 29 -1.15 -16.78 -2.42
CA ARG A 29 -1.69 -15.60 -1.74
C ARG A 29 -3.22 -15.65 -1.65
N LEU A 30 -3.89 -16.08 -2.71
CA LEU A 30 -5.35 -16.26 -2.72
C LEU A 30 -5.80 -17.41 -1.81
N ASP A 31 -5.02 -18.49 -1.74
CA ASP A 31 -5.24 -19.59 -0.80
C ASP A 31 -5.20 -19.13 0.67
N GLY A 32 -4.21 -18.30 1.01
CA GLY A 32 -4.12 -17.71 2.35
C GLY A 32 -5.22 -16.70 2.65
N LEU A 33 -5.75 -16.02 1.62
CA LEU A 33 -6.81 -15.02 1.77
C LEU A 33 -8.20 -15.68 1.90
N TYR A 34 -8.42 -16.78 1.19
CA TYR A 34 -9.68 -17.54 1.23
C TYR A 34 -9.43 -19.01 1.56
N PRO A 35 -9.04 -19.33 2.81
CA PRO A 35 -8.73 -20.68 3.21
C PRO A 35 -9.88 -21.63 2.93
N SER A 36 -9.57 -22.83 2.45
CA SER A 36 -10.50 -23.90 2.07
C SER A 36 -11.40 -23.60 0.87
N LYS A 37 -11.95 -22.38 0.74
CA LYS A 37 -12.80 -21.96 -0.38
C LYS A 37 -12.03 -21.93 -1.70
N TRP A 38 -10.81 -21.38 -1.68
CA TRP A 38 -9.97 -21.31 -2.88
C TRP A 38 -9.61 -22.71 -3.38
N ARG A 39 -9.10 -23.57 -2.48
CA ARG A 39 -8.73 -24.96 -2.84
C ARG A 39 -9.90 -25.78 -3.36
N ALA A 40 -11.12 -25.54 -2.87
CA ALA A 40 -12.30 -26.25 -3.34
C ALA A 40 -12.60 -26.03 -4.84
N SER A 41 -12.07 -24.95 -5.45
CA SER A 41 -12.20 -24.70 -6.89
C SER A 41 -11.21 -25.48 -7.76
N PHE A 42 -10.25 -26.20 -7.16
CA PHE A 42 -9.18 -26.91 -7.87
C PHE A 42 -9.15 -28.38 -7.44
N PRO A 43 -9.99 -29.23 -8.05
CA PRO A 43 -10.10 -30.64 -7.67
C PRO A 43 -8.86 -31.46 -8.03
N ASP A 44 -8.09 -31.04 -9.04
CA ASP A 44 -6.94 -31.75 -9.58
C ASP A 44 -5.84 -30.78 -10.05
N ALA A 45 -4.69 -31.34 -10.45
CA ALA A 45 -3.54 -30.56 -10.90
C ALA A 45 -3.79 -29.87 -12.25
N GLU A 46 -4.56 -30.49 -13.14
CA GLU A 46 -4.90 -29.92 -14.45
C GLU A 46 -5.73 -28.62 -14.28
N ALA A 47 -6.63 -28.59 -13.29
CA ALA A 47 -7.36 -27.37 -12.94
C ALA A 47 -6.44 -26.22 -12.51
N ILE A 48 -5.32 -26.52 -11.84
CA ILE A 48 -4.34 -25.51 -11.43
C ILE A 48 -3.53 -25.05 -12.64
N ASP A 49 -3.12 -25.96 -13.52
CA ASP A 49 -2.37 -25.62 -14.73
C ASP A 49 -3.20 -24.75 -15.68
N ASN A 50 -4.45 -25.15 -15.94
CA ASN A 50 -5.41 -24.36 -16.73
C ASN A 50 -5.65 -22.96 -16.13
N TRP A 51 -5.69 -22.87 -14.80
CA TRP A 51 -5.82 -21.59 -14.11
C TRP A 51 -4.58 -20.70 -14.28
N GLN A 52 -3.38 -21.28 -14.16
CA GLN A 52 -2.13 -20.55 -14.34
C GLN A 52 -2.03 -19.95 -15.74
N GLU A 53 -2.32 -20.75 -16.77
CA GLU A 53 -2.26 -20.33 -18.17
C GLU A 53 -3.30 -19.23 -18.44
N ALA A 54 -4.58 -19.49 -18.14
CA ALA A 54 -5.65 -18.53 -18.40
C ALA A 54 -5.46 -17.18 -17.68
N TRP A 55 -4.96 -17.20 -16.45
CA TRP A 55 -4.71 -15.95 -15.71
C TRP A 55 -3.47 -15.23 -16.20
N ALA A 56 -2.40 -15.96 -16.53
CA ALA A 56 -1.18 -15.35 -17.05
C ALA A 56 -1.42 -14.71 -18.43
N GLU A 57 -2.18 -15.35 -19.31
CA GLU A 57 -2.58 -14.78 -20.61
C GLU A 57 -3.39 -13.50 -20.44
N ALA A 58 -4.42 -13.53 -19.58
CA ALA A 58 -5.22 -12.34 -19.31
C ALA A 58 -4.40 -11.20 -18.69
N PHE A 59 -3.41 -11.50 -17.85
CA PHE A 59 -2.52 -10.46 -17.30
C PHE A 59 -1.66 -9.80 -18.37
N VAL A 60 -1.24 -10.54 -19.39
CA VAL A 60 -0.52 -9.97 -20.53
C VAL A 60 -1.47 -9.12 -21.39
N GLU A 61 -2.66 -9.65 -21.72
CA GLU A 61 -3.65 -8.95 -22.54
C GLU A 61 -4.10 -7.62 -21.90
N ASP A 62 -4.40 -7.63 -20.61
CA ASP A 62 -4.86 -6.44 -19.87
C ASP A 62 -3.71 -5.55 -19.35
N SER A 63 -2.45 -5.82 -19.73
CA SER A 63 -1.25 -5.10 -19.27
C SER A 63 -1.14 -4.98 -17.75
N ILE A 64 -1.48 -6.06 -17.04
CA ILE A 64 -1.45 -6.11 -15.58
C ILE A 64 0.00 -6.16 -15.10
N THR A 65 0.33 -5.28 -14.16
CA THR A 65 1.67 -5.22 -13.56
C THR A 65 1.69 -5.85 -12.15
N PRO A 66 2.85 -6.26 -11.62
CA PRO A 66 2.96 -6.77 -10.26
C PRO A 66 2.44 -5.81 -9.17
N GLN A 67 2.53 -4.50 -9.39
CA GLN A 67 1.98 -3.49 -8.48
C GLN A 67 0.44 -3.54 -8.47
N MET A 68 -0.18 -3.71 -9.64
CA MET A 68 -1.63 -3.87 -9.76
C MET A 68 -2.10 -5.18 -9.09
N ILE A 69 -1.33 -6.26 -9.19
CA ILE A 69 -1.64 -7.51 -8.46
C ILE A 69 -1.66 -7.30 -6.95
N LYS A 70 -0.67 -6.58 -6.41
CA LYS A 70 -0.64 -6.23 -4.98
C LYS A 70 -1.89 -5.43 -4.59
N ARG A 71 -2.26 -4.44 -5.39
CA ARG A 71 -3.48 -3.64 -5.21
C ARG A 71 -4.74 -4.51 -5.28
N GLY A 72 -4.83 -5.41 -6.25
CA GLY A 72 -5.93 -6.35 -6.41
C GLY A 72 -6.11 -7.26 -5.19
N LEU A 73 -5.01 -7.77 -4.61
CA LEU A 73 -5.05 -8.55 -3.38
C LEU A 73 -5.52 -7.75 -2.16
N GLU A 74 -5.14 -6.47 -2.07
CA GLU A 74 -5.65 -5.56 -1.03
C GLU A 74 -7.16 -5.35 -1.19
N ASN A 75 -7.59 -5.00 -2.40
CA ASN A 75 -8.99 -4.77 -2.73
C ASN A 75 -9.87 -6.00 -2.54
N CYS A 76 -9.34 -7.19 -2.82
CA CYS A 76 -10.05 -8.45 -2.60
C CYS A 76 -10.49 -8.62 -1.14
N ARG A 77 -9.64 -8.22 -0.17
CA ARG A 77 -9.96 -8.29 1.26
C ARG A 77 -11.16 -7.42 1.65
N ASP A 78 -11.34 -6.32 0.92
CA ASP A 78 -12.38 -5.33 1.18
C ASP A 78 -13.66 -5.59 0.39
N MET A 79 -13.55 -6.16 -0.81
CA MET A 79 -14.64 -6.24 -1.79
C MET A 79 -15.34 -7.60 -1.84
N TYR A 80 -14.67 -8.69 -1.45
CA TYR A 80 -15.18 -10.03 -1.69
C TYR A 80 -15.04 -10.96 -0.47
N ASP A 81 -16.14 -11.59 -0.05
CA ASP A 81 -16.15 -12.65 0.96
C ASP A 81 -15.82 -14.04 0.39
N TRP A 82 -15.84 -14.16 -0.94
CA TRP A 82 -15.57 -15.38 -1.70
C TRP A 82 -14.41 -15.15 -2.67
N PRO A 83 -13.65 -16.20 -3.02
CA PRO A 83 -12.55 -16.05 -3.95
C PRO A 83 -13.01 -15.42 -5.27
N PRO A 84 -12.32 -14.39 -5.77
CA PRO A 84 -12.73 -13.71 -6.99
C PRO A 84 -12.50 -14.61 -8.20
N SER A 85 -13.42 -14.53 -9.16
CA SER A 85 -13.15 -14.98 -10.53
C SER A 85 -12.10 -14.08 -11.22
N LEU A 86 -11.50 -14.56 -12.30
CA LEU A 86 -10.55 -13.77 -13.12
C LEU A 86 -11.04 -12.35 -13.44
N PRO A 87 -12.25 -12.13 -14.00
CA PRO A 87 -12.71 -10.79 -14.32
C PRO A 87 -12.94 -9.91 -13.08
N GLN A 88 -13.34 -10.50 -11.95
CA GLN A 88 -13.48 -9.76 -10.68
C GLN A 88 -12.11 -9.34 -10.14
N PHE A 89 -11.11 -10.21 -10.27
CA PHE A 89 -9.75 -9.91 -9.86
C PHE A 89 -9.12 -8.82 -10.73
N LEU A 90 -9.30 -8.87 -12.06
CA LEU A 90 -8.84 -7.83 -12.97
C LEU A 90 -9.45 -6.45 -12.64
N LYS A 91 -10.74 -6.41 -12.31
CA LYS A 91 -11.39 -5.17 -11.81
C LYS A 91 -10.75 -4.69 -10.52
N ALA A 92 -10.52 -5.59 -9.56
CA ALA A 92 -9.87 -5.24 -8.30
C ALA A 92 -8.43 -4.73 -8.50
N CYS A 93 -7.69 -5.22 -9.49
CA CYS A 93 -6.35 -4.73 -9.83
C CYS A 93 -6.35 -3.27 -10.36
N ARG A 94 -7.45 -2.84 -10.99
CA ARG A 94 -7.58 -1.51 -11.61
C ARG A 94 -8.09 -0.46 -10.64
N GLU A 95 -8.98 -0.83 -9.72
CA GLU A 95 -9.53 0.09 -8.74
C GLU A 95 -8.42 0.55 -7.77
N PRO A 96 -8.27 1.86 -7.49
CA PRO A 96 -7.36 2.32 -6.43
C PRO A 96 -7.74 1.67 -5.10
N SER A 97 -6.76 1.21 -4.32
CA SER A 97 -7.09 0.65 -3.00
C SER A 97 -7.53 1.72 -2.03
N LYS A 98 -8.34 1.37 -1.02
CA LYS A 98 -8.79 2.33 0.01
C LYS A 98 -7.64 3.13 0.62
N HIS A 99 -6.50 2.47 0.82
CA HIS A 99 -5.28 3.12 1.31
C HIS A 99 -4.75 4.13 0.28
N GLU A 100 -4.65 3.75 -1.00
CA GLU A 100 -4.23 4.63 -2.08
C GLU A 100 -5.17 5.83 -2.27
N SER A 101 -6.48 5.61 -2.25
CA SER A 101 -7.49 6.67 -2.31
C SER A 101 -7.36 7.65 -1.14
N ARG A 102 -7.11 7.14 0.09
CA ARG A 102 -6.87 7.99 1.26
C ARG A 102 -5.60 8.83 1.12
N HIS A 103 -4.51 8.25 0.61
CA HIS A 103 -3.28 9.00 0.35
C HIS A 103 -3.49 10.08 -0.70
N GLN A 104 -4.18 9.77 -1.80
CA GLN A 104 -4.52 10.75 -2.84
C GLN A 104 -5.37 11.89 -2.29
N GLU A 105 -6.37 11.60 -1.45
CA GLU A 105 -7.19 12.63 -0.81
C GLU A 105 -6.37 13.54 0.13
N ILE A 106 -5.46 12.98 0.92
CA ILE A 106 -4.57 13.75 1.80
C ILE A 106 -3.62 14.62 0.98
N THR A 107 -3.00 14.07 -0.07
CA THR A 107 -2.14 14.84 -0.98
C THR A 107 -2.92 15.95 -1.66
N ALA A 108 -4.13 15.67 -2.17
CA ALA A 108 -5.01 16.66 -2.78
C ALA A 108 -5.34 17.81 -1.81
N LYS A 109 -5.64 17.49 -0.54
CA LYS A 109 -5.87 18.49 0.52
C LYS A 109 -4.62 19.30 0.87
N LEU A 110 -3.43 18.69 0.83
CA LEU A 110 -2.17 19.40 1.02
C LEU A 110 -1.80 20.30 -0.18
N THR A 111 -2.24 19.93 -1.38
CA THR A 111 -2.05 20.73 -2.59
C THR A 111 -3.11 21.81 -2.77
N HIS A 112 -4.19 21.79 -2.00
CA HIS A 112 -5.16 22.87 -1.95
C HIS A 112 -4.51 24.11 -1.30
N GLU A 113 -4.20 25.10 -2.15
CA GLU A 113 -3.65 26.44 -1.85
C GLU A 113 -2.73 26.53 -0.62
N TYR A 114 -1.67 25.74 -0.60
CA TYR A 114 -0.50 26.10 0.20
C TYR A 114 0.13 27.36 -0.43
N THR A 115 -0.15 28.52 0.15
CA THR A 115 0.63 29.74 -0.07
C THR A 115 1.81 29.72 0.90
N PRO A 116 3.05 29.43 0.45
CA PRO A 116 4.20 29.52 1.33
C PRO A 116 4.30 30.95 1.86
N CYS A 117 4.47 31.11 3.17
CA CYS A 117 4.75 32.41 3.78
C CYS A 117 5.97 33.03 3.08
N THR A 118 5.97 34.34 2.92
CA THR A 118 7.12 35.04 2.36
C THR A 118 8.37 34.84 3.23
N PRO A 119 9.60 34.98 2.68
CA PRO A 119 10.83 34.85 3.46
C PRO A 119 10.90 35.78 4.68
N ASP A 120 10.29 36.97 4.58
CA ASP A 120 10.16 37.94 5.67
C ASP A 120 9.22 37.43 6.79
N GLU A 121 8.03 36.96 6.43
CA GLU A 121 7.07 36.39 7.38
C GLU A 121 7.62 35.14 8.08
N ALA A 122 8.32 34.28 7.33
CA ALA A 122 8.99 33.11 7.89
C ALA A 122 10.06 33.51 8.92
N SER A 123 10.83 34.56 8.64
CA SER A 123 11.85 35.09 9.56
C SER A 123 11.24 35.64 10.84
N VAL A 124 10.11 36.34 10.75
CA VAL A 124 9.34 36.83 11.91
C VAL A 124 8.79 35.68 12.74
N HIS A 125 8.20 34.66 12.09
CA HIS A 125 7.70 33.48 12.80
C HIS A 125 8.81 32.71 13.52
N ILE A 126 9.96 32.51 12.87
CA ILE A 126 11.13 31.85 13.48
C ILE A 126 11.64 32.66 14.69
N ALA A 127 11.69 33.98 14.59
CA ALA A 127 12.08 34.85 15.70
C ALA A 127 11.09 34.76 16.87
N ASN A 128 9.78 34.77 16.58
CA ASN A 128 8.72 34.62 17.59
C ASN A 128 8.77 33.26 18.29
N ILE A 129 9.00 32.18 17.54
CA ILE A 129 9.15 30.82 18.10
C ILE A 129 10.38 30.76 19.01
N ARG A 130 11.51 31.33 18.59
CA ARG A 130 12.73 31.41 19.43
C ARG A 130 12.48 32.19 20.71
N ALA A 131 11.80 33.33 20.63
CA ALA A 131 11.45 34.14 21.79
C ALA A 131 10.48 33.42 22.74
N LEU A 132 9.52 32.65 22.21
CA LEU A 132 8.61 31.81 23.01
C LEU A 132 9.36 30.68 23.72
N ILE A 133 10.31 30.02 23.03
CA ILE A 133 11.15 28.97 23.62
C ILE A 133 12.03 29.55 24.72
N GLU A 134 12.58 30.75 24.54
CA GLU A 134 13.40 31.41 25.55
C GLU A 134 12.56 31.86 26.76
N LYS A 135 11.38 32.44 26.52
CA LYS A 135 10.43 32.87 27.56
C LYS A 135 9.86 31.70 28.35
N ASN A 136 9.56 30.57 27.68
CA ASN A 136 8.99 29.37 28.30
C ASN A 136 10.06 28.38 28.79
N GLY A 137 11.31 28.51 28.34
CA GLY A 137 12.46 27.78 28.88
C GLY A 137 12.76 28.14 30.35
N GLY A 138 12.28 29.31 30.81
CA GLY A 138 12.20 29.63 32.25
C GLY A 138 11.07 28.88 32.97
N ILE A 139 9.92 28.67 32.32
CA ILE A 139 8.76 27.98 32.90
C ILE A 139 9.06 26.49 33.16
N LEU A 140 9.78 25.81 32.27
CA LEU A 140 10.17 24.41 32.46
C LEU A 140 11.24 24.21 33.54
N LYS A 141 12.11 25.19 33.79
CA LYS A 141 13.10 25.12 34.88
C LYS A 141 12.46 25.37 36.26
N ASN A 142 11.49 26.28 36.32
CA ASN A 142 10.81 26.63 37.58
C ASN A 142 9.88 25.52 38.10
N VAL A 143 9.29 24.69 37.24
CA VAL A 143 8.45 23.55 37.65
C VAL A 143 9.29 22.40 38.23
N THR A 144 10.54 22.23 37.79
CA THR A 144 11.43 21.18 38.30
C THR A 144 12.08 21.51 39.65
N GLU A 145 12.19 22.80 40.02
CA GLU A 145 12.75 23.21 41.33
C GLU A 145 11.72 23.13 42.47
N GLU A 146 10.43 23.38 42.20
CA GLU A 146 9.38 23.33 43.24
C GLU A 146 9.01 21.90 43.69
N LEU A 147 9.33 20.87 42.89
CA LEU A 147 9.15 19.46 43.27
C LEU A 147 10.33 18.89 44.09
N SER A 148 11.47 19.59 44.15
CA SER A 148 12.66 19.14 44.89
C SER A 148 12.74 19.69 46.32
N ASN A 149 12.06 20.80 46.64
CA ASN A 149 12.16 21.46 47.95
C ASN A 149 10.95 21.23 48.88
N GLY A 150 10.02 20.33 48.50
CA GLY A 150 8.79 20.03 49.23
C GLY A 150 8.82 18.76 50.07
N THR A 151 9.98 18.33 50.60
CA THR A 151 10.02 17.28 51.64
C THR A 151 10.94 17.74 52.78
N HIS A 152 10.34 18.39 53.77
CA HIS A 152 10.93 18.61 55.09
C HIS A 152 9.89 18.28 56.15
#